data_AF-A0A6N9QXF6-F1
#
_entry.id   AF-A0A6N9QXF6-F1
#
_cell.length_a   1.000
_cell.length_b   1.000
_cell.length_c   1.000
_cell.angle_alpha   90.00
_cell.angle_beta   90.00
_cell.angle_gamma   90.00
#
_symmetry.space_group_name_H-M   'P 1'
#
loop_
_entity.id
_entity.type
_entity.pdbx_description
1 polymer ?
#
loop_
_entity_poly.entity_id
_entity_poly.type
_entity_poly.pdbx_seq_one_letter_code
_entity_poly.pdbx_strand_id
1 'polypeptide(L)'
;MSIMTEPVLMHPEATSDPRVLRWVLTGRSDSLAHATAEPDSPMQRLVVHGTLRRATGGAGWIDTELGAGREWRDIAAEVRDAVGECAAHAAPHTASDADLRELAQEVLEREIAPLAGAHGGRIEIVGVEGHTVTVSLEGACHGCPAAKVTLQNRFQRSLARRIPDATVVEDSRSAARTTARPAGPLRLPFPRWRKG
;
A
#
# COMPACT_ATOMS: atom_id res chain seq x y z
N MET A 1 -17.30 -8.57 35.56
CA MET A 1 -16.59 -7.38 35.04
C MET A 1 -16.89 -7.31 33.55
N SER A 2 -17.85 -6.49 33.15
CA SER A 2 -18.19 -6.31 31.74
C SER A 2 -17.04 -5.55 31.09
N ILE A 3 -16.28 -6.23 30.23
CA ILE A 3 -15.45 -5.57 29.22
C ILE A 3 -16.43 -4.80 28.33
N MET A 4 -16.57 -3.51 28.56
CA MET A 4 -17.21 -2.62 27.61
C MET A 4 -16.27 -2.54 26.42
N THR A 5 -16.44 -3.43 25.45
CA THR A 5 -15.78 -3.33 24.16
C THR A 5 -16.24 -2.02 23.54
N GLU A 6 -15.38 -1.01 23.52
CA GLU A 6 -15.71 0.26 22.86
C GLU A 6 -16.07 -0.01 21.39
N PRO A 7 -17.13 0.62 20.86
CA PRO A 7 -17.55 0.39 19.49
C PRO A 7 -16.42 0.86 18.55
N VAL A 8 -15.97 -0.04 17.69
CA VAL A 8 -14.98 0.27 16.66
C VAL A 8 -15.57 1.36 15.75
N LEU A 9 -14.97 2.55 15.78
CA LEU A 9 -15.37 3.64 14.91
C LEU A 9 -14.94 3.31 13.48
N MET A 10 -15.90 3.25 12.56
CA MET A 10 -15.62 2.93 11.17
C MET A 10 -16.56 3.65 10.21
N HIS A 11 -16.07 3.93 9.01
CA HIS A 11 -16.87 4.49 7.92
C HIS A 11 -16.55 3.81 6.59
N PRO A 12 -17.57 3.63 5.73
CA PRO A 12 -17.35 3.12 4.39
C PRO A 12 -16.85 4.22 3.44
N GLU A 13 -15.92 3.86 2.56
CA GLU A 13 -15.41 4.67 1.46
C GLU A 13 -15.66 3.93 0.14
N ALA A 14 -16.21 4.64 -0.83
CA ALA A 14 -16.36 4.11 -2.17
C ALA A 14 -14.99 3.96 -2.84
N THR A 15 -14.79 2.85 -3.54
CA THR A 15 -13.60 2.64 -4.36
C THR A 15 -13.92 2.94 -5.84
N SER A 16 -12.91 2.84 -6.71
CA SER A 16 -13.11 2.95 -8.16
C SER A 16 -13.97 1.81 -8.72
N ASP A 17 -14.06 0.67 -8.03
CA ASP A 17 -14.97 -0.43 -8.38
C ASP A 17 -16.24 -0.32 -7.51
N PRO A 18 -17.44 -0.12 -8.09
CA PRO A 18 -18.68 -0.02 -7.32
C PRO A 18 -19.05 -1.30 -6.56
N ARG A 19 -18.46 -2.45 -6.93
CA ARG A 19 -18.61 -3.72 -6.21
C ARG A 19 -17.69 -3.83 -5.02
N VAL A 20 -16.75 -2.91 -4.84
CA VAL A 20 -15.80 -2.93 -3.72
C VAL A 20 -16.05 -1.72 -2.83
N LEU A 21 -16.28 -2.00 -1.54
CA LEU A 21 -16.43 -0.99 -0.51
C LEU A 21 -15.28 -1.14 0.49
N ARG A 22 -14.58 -0.04 0.76
CA ARG A 22 -13.51 0.02 1.76
C ARG A 22 -14.08 0.47 3.09
N TRP A 23 -13.86 -0.30 4.14
CA TRP A 23 -14.22 0.07 5.51
C TRP A 23 -12.98 0.59 6.22
N VAL A 24 -12.95 1.89 6.52
CA VAL A 24 -11.85 2.52 7.24
C VAL A 24 -12.14 2.50 8.73
N LEU A 25 -11.23 1.95 9.53
CA LEU A 25 -11.37 1.77 10.97
C LEU A 25 -10.56 2.87 11.67
N THR A 26 -11.27 3.85 12.22
CA THR A 26 -10.66 5.02 12.85
C THR A 26 -9.98 4.61 14.16
N GLY A 27 -8.73 5.03 14.34
CA GLY A 27 -7.95 4.76 15.56
C GLY A 27 -7.24 3.40 15.59
N ARG A 28 -7.33 2.60 14.52
CA ARG A 28 -6.58 1.35 14.34
C ARG A 28 -5.54 1.54 13.24
N SER A 29 -4.32 1.06 13.48
CA SER A 29 -3.22 1.06 12.49
C SER A 29 -2.67 -0.35 12.24
N ASP A 30 -3.05 -1.31 13.06
CA ASP A 30 -2.69 -2.71 12.95
C ASP A 30 -3.32 -3.38 11.71
N SER A 31 -2.64 -4.42 11.22
CA SER A 31 -3.07 -5.19 10.07
C SER A 31 -4.24 -6.09 10.41
N LEU A 32 -5.28 -6.04 9.60
CA LEU A 32 -6.45 -6.93 9.69
C LEU A 32 -6.42 -8.07 8.68
N ALA A 33 -5.34 -8.19 7.90
CA ALA A 33 -5.21 -9.21 6.87
C ALA A 33 -5.48 -10.60 7.43
N HIS A 34 -4.80 -10.97 8.52
CA HIS A 34 -5.00 -12.24 9.21
C HIS A 34 -6.44 -12.40 9.71
N ALA A 35 -6.96 -11.41 10.44
CA ALA A 35 -8.32 -11.45 11.00
C ALA A 35 -9.42 -11.64 9.94
N THR A 36 -9.22 -11.10 8.73
CA THR A 36 -10.16 -11.30 7.61
C THR A 36 -9.97 -12.64 6.88
N ALA A 37 -8.77 -13.23 6.94
CA ALA A 37 -8.42 -14.48 6.27
C ALA A 37 -8.72 -15.72 7.13
N GLU A 38 -8.84 -15.56 8.45
CA GLU A 38 -9.14 -16.66 9.38
C GLU A 38 -10.41 -17.42 8.95
N PRO A 39 -10.39 -18.77 8.84
CA PRO A 39 -11.49 -19.56 8.27
C PRO A 39 -12.84 -19.34 8.95
N ASP A 40 -12.84 -19.17 10.27
CA ASP A 40 -14.05 -18.97 11.07
C ASP A 40 -14.38 -17.48 11.30
N SER A 41 -13.62 -16.58 10.67
CA SER A 41 -13.85 -15.15 10.81
C SER A 41 -15.24 -14.74 10.28
N PRO A 42 -15.82 -13.66 10.81
CA PRO A 42 -17.07 -13.10 10.30
C PRO A 42 -17.03 -12.83 8.80
N MET A 43 -15.87 -12.39 8.30
CA MET A 43 -15.67 -12.09 6.89
C MET A 43 -15.69 -13.35 6.02
N GLN A 44 -15.02 -14.43 6.44
CA GLN A 44 -15.02 -15.69 5.68
C GLN A 44 -16.40 -16.36 5.65
N ARG A 45 -17.20 -16.22 6.72
CA ARG A 45 -18.60 -16.70 6.69
C ARG A 45 -19.40 -16.02 5.58
N LEU A 46 -19.29 -14.70 5.44
CA LEU A 46 -19.96 -13.95 4.37
C LEU A 46 -19.48 -14.34 2.97
N VAL A 47 -18.21 -14.69 2.83
CA VAL A 47 -17.65 -15.18 1.56
C VAL A 47 -18.20 -16.57 1.22
N VAL A 48 -18.19 -17.50 2.17
CA VAL A 48 -18.69 -18.87 1.98
C VAL A 48 -20.19 -18.89 1.64
N HIS A 49 -20.99 -17.99 2.24
CA HIS A 49 -22.41 -17.86 1.94
C HIS A 49 -22.70 -17.07 0.66
N GLY A 50 -21.67 -16.56 -0.03
CA GLY A 50 -21.82 -15.79 -1.27
C GLY A 50 -22.45 -14.40 -1.09
N THR A 51 -22.53 -13.91 0.15
CA THR A 51 -22.88 -12.51 0.44
C THR A 51 -21.79 -11.58 -0.08
N LEU A 52 -20.54 -11.93 0.23
CA LEU A 52 -19.35 -11.32 -0.35
C LEU A 52 -18.71 -12.29 -1.36
N ARG A 53 -18.09 -11.75 -2.39
CA ARG A 53 -17.18 -12.50 -3.26
C ARG A 53 -15.81 -12.62 -2.61
N ARG A 54 -15.37 -11.58 -1.90
CA ARG A 54 -14.07 -11.51 -1.23
C ARG A 54 -14.09 -10.51 -0.09
N ALA A 55 -13.28 -10.74 0.92
CA ALA A 55 -12.92 -9.78 1.95
C ALA A 55 -11.41 -9.77 2.12
N THR A 56 -10.81 -8.60 2.27
CA THR A 56 -9.36 -8.45 2.42
C THR A 56 -9.07 -7.34 3.41
N GLY A 57 -8.37 -7.65 4.49
CA GLY A 57 -7.93 -6.69 5.49
C GLY A 57 -6.54 -6.14 5.18
N GLY A 58 -6.32 -4.90 5.59
CA GLY A 58 -5.00 -4.26 5.60
C GLY A 58 -4.84 -3.41 6.86
N ALA A 59 -3.85 -2.52 6.87
CA ALA A 59 -3.57 -1.66 8.02
C ALA A 59 -4.69 -0.62 8.23
N GLY A 60 -5.54 -0.85 9.24
CA GLY A 60 -6.66 0.04 9.58
C GLY A 60 -7.81 0.06 8.57
N TRP A 61 -7.89 -0.91 7.66
CA TRP A 61 -8.99 -1.01 6.69
C TRP A 61 -9.35 -2.46 6.34
N ILE A 62 -10.58 -2.65 5.86
CA ILE A 62 -11.05 -3.90 5.27
C ILE A 62 -11.78 -3.59 3.97
N ASP A 63 -11.36 -4.19 2.86
CA ASP A 63 -12.07 -4.13 1.58
C ASP A 63 -13.03 -5.32 1.48
N THR A 64 -14.26 -5.04 1.10
CA THR A 64 -15.30 -6.05 0.87
C THR A 64 -15.79 -5.97 -0.56
N GLU A 65 -15.80 -7.10 -1.24
CA GLU A 65 -16.25 -7.23 -2.62
C GLU A 65 -17.60 -7.94 -2.66
N LEU A 66 -18.57 -7.33 -3.33
CA LEU A 66 -19.95 -7.75 -3.38
C LEU A 66 -20.13 -9.09 -4.13
N GLY A 67 -20.89 -10.01 -3.53
CA GLY A 67 -21.30 -11.28 -4.15
C GLY A 67 -22.08 -11.10 -5.46
N ALA A 68 -22.12 -12.13 -6.30
CA ALA A 68 -22.87 -12.08 -7.56
C ALA A 68 -24.37 -11.90 -7.30
N GLY A 69 -25.01 -10.96 -8.01
CA GLY A 69 -26.45 -10.69 -7.88
C GLY A 69 -26.89 -10.04 -6.56
N ARG A 70 -25.94 -9.55 -5.74
CA ARG A 70 -26.24 -8.79 -4.51
C ARG A 70 -26.19 -7.29 -4.76
N GLU A 71 -26.84 -6.53 -3.88
CA GLU A 71 -26.78 -5.08 -3.83
C GLU A 71 -26.33 -4.60 -2.44
N TRP A 72 -25.47 -3.59 -2.39
CA TRP A 72 -24.97 -3.05 -1.11
C TRP A 72 -26.09 -2.56 -0.19
N ARG A 73 -27.18 -2.05 -0.74
CA ARG A 73 -28.31 -1.53 0.04
C ARG A 73 -28.94 -2.59 0.96
N ASP A 74 -28.88 -3.85 0.54
CA ASP A 74 -29.51 -4.96 1.27
C ASP A 74 -28.56 -5.59 2.29
N ILE A 75 -27.25 -5.57 2.03
CA ILE A 75 -26.26 -6.31 2.82
C ILE A 75 -25.33 -5.42 3.66
N ALA A 76 -25.33 -4.10 3.46
CA ALA A 76 -24.35 -3.21 4.10
C ALA A 76 -24.40 -3.23 5.64
N ALA A 77 -25.56 -3.49 6.23
CA ALA A 77 -25.69 -3.62 7.69
C ALA A 77 -25.00 -4.90 8.18
N GLU A 78 -25.30 -6.04 7.58
CA GLU A 78 -24.66 -7.34 7.89
C GLU A 78 -23.15 -7.28 7.70
N VAL A 79 -22.69 -6.69 6.60
CA VAL A 79 -21.25 -6.53 6.31
C VAL A 79 -20.60 -5.60 7.34
N ARG A 80 -21.25 -4.50 7.71
CA ARG A 80 -20.76 -3.59 8.76
C ARG A 80 -20.60 -4.32 10.09
N ASP A 81 -21.61 -5.09 10.50
CA ASP A 81 -21.56 -5.83 11.76
C ASP A 81 -20.41 -6.85 11.75
N ALA A 82 -20.22 -7.56 10.63
CA ALA A 82 -19.11 -8.49 10.46
C ALA A 82 -17.74 -7.79 10.48
N VAL A 83 -17.61 -6.61 9.87
CA VAL A 83 -16.37 -5.79 9.92
C VAL A 83 -16.08 -5.37 11.36
N GLY A 84 -17.10 -4.92 12.10
CA GLY A 84 -16.97 -4.54 13.50
C GLY A 84 -16.56 -5.71 14.39
N GLU A 85 -17.20 -6.87 14.21
CA GLU A 85 -16.85 -8.11 14.91
C GLU A 85 -15.43 -8.55 14.58
N CYS A 86 -15.05 -8.55 13.30
CA CYS A 86 -13.69 -8.89 12.85
C CYS A 86 -12.64 -7.97 13.48
N ALA A 87 -12.86 -6.65 13.44
CA ALA A 87 -11.95 -5.68 14.04
C ALA A 87 -11.85 -5.79 15.57
N ALA A 88 -12.96 -6.11 16.26
CA ALA A 88 -12.99 -6.29 17.71
C ALA A 88 -12.23 -7.55 18.18
N HIS A 89 -12.28 -8.63 17.38
CA HIS A 89 -11.63 -9.91 17.70
C HIS A 89 -10.25 -10.08 17.08
N ALA A 90 -9.85 -9.16 16.18
CA ALA A 90 -8.51 -9.13 15.65
C ALA A 90 -7.52 -8.92 16.80
N ALA A 91 -6.84 -10.01 17.18
CA ALA A 91 -5.66 -9.90 18.02
C ALA A 91 -4.67 -8.97 17.31
N PRO A 92 -4.02 -8.03 18.02
CA PRO A 92 -2.96 -7.24 17.43
C PRO A 92 -1.87 -8.19 16.95
N HIS A 93 -1.82 -8.42 15.64
CA HIS A 93 -0.83 -9.28 15.03
C HIS A 93 0.30 -8.40 14.51
N THR A 94 1.54 -8.82 14.77
CA THR A 94 2.72 -8.26 14.12
C THR A 94 2.53 -8.42 12.61
N ALA A 95 2.50 -7.31 11.87
CA ALA A 95 2.28 -7.33 10.43
C ALA A 95 3.21 -8.33 9.76
N SER A 96 2.63 -9.25 8.97
CA SER A 96 3.41 -10.25 8.25
C SER A 96 4.21 -9.60 7.11
N ASP A 97 5.22 -10.28 6.58
CA ASP A 97 5.96 -9.84 5.39
C ASP A 97 5.02 -9.59 4.19
N ALA A 98 3.93 -10.37 4.08
CA ALA A 98 2.92 -10.20 3.05
C ALA A 98 2.11 -8.91 3.27
N ASP A 99 1.72 -8.63 4.52
CA ASP A 99 0.98 -7.42 4.89
C ASP A 99 1.85 -6.18 4.64
N LEU A 100 3.12 -6.24 5.04
CA LEU A 100 4.08 -5.17 4.80
C LEU A 100 4.29 -4.95 3.30
N ARG A 101 4.36 -6.02 2.50
CA ARG A 101 4.48 -5.92 1.05
C ARG A 101 3.26 -5.25 0.42
N GLU A 102 2.06 -5.67 0.78
CA GLU A 102 0.83 -5.08 0.24
C GLU A 102 0.72 -3.60 0.61
N LEU A 103 0.97 -3.27 1.88
CA LEU A 103 0.95 -1.90 2.35
C LEU A 103 2.02 -1.03 1.67
N ALA A 104 3.24 -1.57 1.53
CA ALA A 104 4.32 -0.90 0.85
C ALA A 104 3.96 -0.66 -0.62
N GLN A 105 3.33 -1.62 -1.29
CA GLN A 105 2.87 -1.48 -2.67
C GLN A 105 1.80 -0.38 -2.80
N GLU A 106 0.82 -0.34 -1.88
CA GLU A 106 -0.20 0.73 -1.89
C GLU A 106 0.41 2.11 -1.67
N VAL A 107 1.32 2.25 -0.70
CA VAL A 107 2.05 3.51 -0.45
C VAL A 107 2.89 3.89 -1.66
N LEU A 108 3.59 2.93 -2.25
CA LEU A 108 4.43 3.13 -3.43
C LEU A 108 3.59 3.71 -4.57
N GLU A 109 2.47 3.06 -4.93
CA GLU A 109 1.64 3.44 -6.07
C GLU A 109 0.93 4.78 -5.86
N ARG A 110 0.38 5.01 -4.67
CA ARG A 110 -0.47 6.19 -4.39
C ARG A 110 0.32 7.43 -4.00
N GLU A 111 1.43 7.27 -3.28
CA GLU A 111 2.18 8.40 -2.71
C GLU A 111 3.55 8.61 -3.37
N ILE A 112 4.28 7.55 -3.71
CA ILE A 112 5.71 7.64 -4.05
C ILE A 112 5.97 7.67 -5.57
N ALA A 113 5.34 6.78 -6.31
CA ALA A 113 5.51 6.64 -7.76
C ALA A 113 5.18 7.94 -8.53
N PRO A 114 4.13 8.71 -8.19
CA PRO A 114 3.87 10.00 -8.84
C PRO A 114 5.02 11.01 -8.68
N LEU A 115 5.69 11.02 -7.53
CA LEU A 115 6.80 11.92 -7.24
C LEU A 115 8.05 11.52 -7.99
N ALA A 116 8.37 10.21 -7.97
CA ALA A 116 9.52 9.69 -8.71
C ALA A 116 9.36 9.97 -10.21
N GLY A 117 8.16 9.73 -10.75
CA GLY A 117 7.82 10.01 -12.15
C GLY A 117 7.93 11.49 -12.53
N ALA A 118 7.51 12.41 -11.65
CA ALA A 118 7.64 13.85 -11.87
C ALA A 118 9.09 14.33 -12.07
N HIS A 119 10.06 13.56 -11.56
CA HIS A 119 11.49 13.85 -11.69
C HIS A 119 12.21 12.93 -12.69
N GLY A 120 11.49 12.13 -13.47
CA GLY A 120 12.08 11.23 -14.47
C GLY A 120 12.80 10.01 -13.87
N GLY A 121 12.39 9.58 -12.68
CA GLY A 121 12.88 8.36 -12.04
C GLY A 121 11.76 7.38 -11.70
N ARG A 122 12.15 6.24 -11.14
CA ARG A 122 11.25 5.17 -10.72
C ARG A 122 11.74 4.55 -9.42
N ILE A 123 10.80 4.05 -8.63
CA ILE A 123 11.06 3.22 -7.46
C ILE A 123 10.27 1.93 -7.59
N GLU A 124 10.89 0.79 -7.26
CA GLU A 124 10.25 -0.52 -7.27
C GLU A 124 10.58 -1.28 -6.00
N ILE A 125 9.64 -2.07 -5.49
CA ILE A 125 9.88 -2.98 -4.37
C ILE A 125 10.49 -4.27 -4.92
N VAL A 126 11.69 -4.62 -4.48
CA VAL A 126 12.41 -5.83 -4.94
C VAL A 126 12.42 -6.95 -3.91
N GLY A 127 12.12 -6.63 -2.65
CA GLY A 127 12.06 -7.62 -1.58
C GLY A 127 11.32 -7.09 -0.35
N VAL A 128 10.67 -7.99 0.37
CA VAL A 128 10.14 -7.70 1.71
C VAL A 128 10.47 -8.91 2.56
N GLU A 129 11.16 -8.68 3.67
CA GLU A 129 11.59 -9.72 4.61
C GLU A 129 11.57 -9.16 6.04
N GLY A 130 10.80 -9.82 6.90
CA GLY A 130 10.46 -9.31 8.23
C GLY A 130 9.86 -7.90 8.14
N HIS A 131 10.47 -6.95 8.87
CA HIS A 131 10.09 -5.54 8.83
C HIS A 131 10.86 -4.71 7.80
N THR A 132 11.59 -5.33 6.87
CA THR A 132 12.43 -4.61 5.89
C THR A 132 11.86 -4.68 4.48
N VAL A 133 11.57 -3.51 3.90
CA VAL A 133 11.22 -3.34 2.49
C VAL A 133 12.47 -2.93 1.73
N THR A 134 12.94 -3.80 0.84
CA THR A 134 14.05 -3.50 -0.08
C THR A 134 13.51 -2.90 -1.37
N VAL A 135 14.01 -1.73 -1.75
CA VAL A 135 13.61 -1.01 -2.96
C VAL A 135 14.76 -0.84 -3.94
N SER A 136 14.44 -0.78 -5.23
CA SER A 136 15.36 -0.38 -6.30
C SER A 136 14.96 0.99 -6.82
N LEU A 137 15.94 1.87 -7.02
CA LEU A 137 15.75 3.18 -7.64
C LEU A 137 16.31 3.16 -9.05
N GLU A 138 15.54 3.68 -10.02
CA GLU A 138 15.94 3.76 -11.41
C GLU A 138 15.81 5.18 -11.99
N GLY A 139 16.44 5.40 -13.14
CA GLY A 139 16.40 6.68 -13.85
C GLY A 139 17.09 7.81 -13.08
N ALA A 140 16.48 9.00 -13.07
CA ALA A 140 17.04 10.17 -12.40
C ALA A 140 17.25 10.00 -10.88
N CYS A 141 16.54 9.04 -10.26
CA CYS A 141 16.64 8.74 -8.84
C CYS A 141 17.92 7.96 -8.47
N HIS A 142 18.46 7.16 -9.40
CA HIS A 142 19.63 6.31 -9.16
C HIS A 142 20.94 7.12 -9.02
N GLY A 143 21.08 8.21 -9.78
CA GLY A 143 22.32 9.01 -9.85
C GLY A 143 22.37 10.23 -8.93
N CYS A 144 21.28 10.54 -8.22
CA CYS A 144 21.17 11.75 -7.40
C CYS A 144 21.07 11.39 -5.90
N PRO A 145 22.14 11.61 -5.10
CA PRO A 145 22.15 11.27 -3.67
C PRO A 145 21.02 11.94 -2.88
N ALA A 146 20.69 13.18 -3.24
CA ALA A 146 19.62 13.94 -2.58
C ALA A 146 18.23 13.39 -2.92
N ALA A 147 17.99 12.98 -4.18
CA ALA A 147 16.72 12.40 -4.60
C ALA A 147 16.48 11.04 -3.95
N LYS A 148 17.54 10.21 -3.88
CA LYS A 148 17.56 8.92 -3.19
C LYS A 148 17.13 9.04 -1.73
N VAL A 149 17.82 9.88 -0.96
CA VAL A 149 17.51 10.09 0.46
C VAL A 149 16.10 10.66 0.64
N THR A 150 15.66 11.58 -0.21
CA THR A 150 14.34 12.21 -0.07
C THR A 150 13.19 11.25 -0.35
N LEU A 151 13.26 10.48 -1.44
CA LEU A 151 12.23 9.50 -1.81
C LEU A 151 12.18 8.35 -0.80
N GLN A 152 13.35 7.81 -0.43
CA GLN A 152 13.45 6.76 0.57
C GLN A 152 12.89 7.23 1.92
N ASN A 153 13.27 8.42 2.39
CA ASN A 153 12.76 8.98 3.64
C ASN A 153 11.25 9.22 3.60
N ARG A 154 10.71 9.65 2.46
CA ARG A 154 9.27 9.83 2.33
C ARG A 154 8.55 8.48 2.39
N PHE A 155 9.06 7.48 1.69
CA PHE A 155 8.50 6.14 1.72
C PHE A 155 8.57 5.53 3.13
N GLN A 156 9.74 5.62 3.78
CA GLN A 156 9.97 5.23 5.16
C GLN A 156 8.94 5.87 6.10
N ARG A 157 8.77 7.20 6.03
CA ARG A 157 7.82 7.92 6.88
C ARG A 157 6.38 7.50 6.62
N SER A 158 6.02 7.20 5.37
CA SER A 158 4.67 6.76 5.02
C SER A 158 4.37 5.35 5.53
N LEU A 159 5.34 4.45 5.48
CA LEU A 159 5.20 3.11 6.07
C LEU A 159 5.22 3.14 7.59
N ALA A 160 6.14 3.88 8.21
CA ALA A 160 6.27 3.98 9.66
C ALA A 160 5.02 4.55 10.36
N ARG A 161 4.19 5.34 9.67
CA ARG A 161 2.89 5.80 10.20
C ARG A 161 1.87 4.68 10.39
N ARG A 162 2.06 3.55 9.71
CA ARG A 162 1.11 2.44 9.63
C ARG A 162 1.70 1.18 10.31
N ILE A 163 2.97 0.90 10.06
CA ILE A 163 3.75 -0.16 10.71
C ILE A 163 5.00 0.50 11.31
N PRO A 164 5.01 0.83 12.62
CA PRO A 164 6.11 1.57 13.26
C PRO A 164 7.49 0.94 13.08
N ASP A 165 7.56 -0.39 13.04
CA ASP A 165 8.82 -1.15 12.94
C ASP A 165 9.31 -1.31 11.49
N ALA A 166 8.53 -0.88 10.49
CA ALA A 166 8.89 -1.01 9.09
C ALA A 166 10.12 -0.17 8.73
N THR A 167 11.05 -0.74 7.99
CA THR A 167 12.28 -0.12 7.52
C THR A 167 12.40 -0.26 6.01
N VAL A 168 12.71 0.83 5.30
CA VAL A 168 12.92 0.88 3.86
C VAL A 168 14.41 1.02 3.59
N VAL A 169 14.97 0.07 2.87
CA VAL A 169 16.38 0.04 2.46
C VAL A 169 16.49 -0.01 0.95
N GLU A 170 17.52 0.60 0.39
CA GLU A 170 17.80 0.46 -1.04
C GLU A 170 18.69 -0.75 -1.30
N ASP A 171 18.39 -1.47 -2.39
CA ASP A 171 19.25 -2.52 -2.92
C ASP A 171 20.59 -1.92 -3.41
N SER A 172 21.66 -2.21 -2.67
CA SER A 172 23.02 -1.80 -3.01
C SER A 172 23.53 -2.43 -4.32
N ARG A 173 22.88 -3.50 -4.81
CA ARG A 173 23.22 -4.18 -6.08
C ARG A 173 22.55 -3.56 -7.31
N SER A 174 21.63 -2.60 -7.15
CA SER A 174 20.95 -1.93 -8.26
C SER A 174 21.91 -1.15 -9.19
N ALA A 175 23.14 -0.86 -8.74
CA ALA A 175 24.18 -0.21 -9.53
C ALA A 175 24.66 -0.98 -10.79
N ALA A 176 24.32 -2.25 -10.96
CA ALA A 176 24.92 -3.11 -11.99
C ALA A 176 24.10 -3.30 -13.29
N ARG A 177 22.89 -2.73 -13.43
CA ARG A 177 22.04 -2.94 -14.63
C ARG A 177 21.78 -1.70 -15.50
N THR A 178 22.72 -0.75 -15.53
CA THR A 178 22.73 0.26 -16.60
C THR A 178 23.92 -0.01 -17.52
N THR A 179 23.71 -0.75 -18.60
CA THR A 179 24.64 -0.67 -19.74
C THR A 179 24.52 0.75 -20.30
N ALA A 180 25.57 1.53 -20.05
CA ALA A 180 25.73 2.85 -20.60
C ALA A 180 25.60 2.83 -22.12
N ARG A 181 24.69 3.62 -22.68
CA ARG A 181 24.79 4.07 -24.07
C ARG A 181 25.91 5.10 -24.12
N PRO A 182 26.97 4.94 -24.93
CA PRO A 182 28.02 5.95 -25.00
C PRO A 182 27.40 7.27 -25.47
N ALA A 183 27.70 8.35 -24.73
CA ALA A 183 27.33 9.70 -25.11
C ALA A 183 27.99 10.03 -26.46
N GLY A 184 27.21 10.02 -27.53
CA GLY A 184 27.60 10.70 -28.77
C GLY A 184 27.76 12.20 -28.49
N PRO A 185 28.67 12.90 -29.20
CA PRO A 185 29.01 14.27 -28.90
C PRO A 185 27.76 15.17 -28.98
N LEU A 186 27.54 15.93 -27.91
CA LEU A 186 26.44 16.89 -27.78
C LEU A 186 26.61 17.99 -28.84
N ARG A 187 25.80 17.95 -29.91
CA ARG A 187 25.70 19.06 -30.87
C ARG A 187 24.86 20.16 -30.24
N LEU A 188 25.51 21.17 -29.65
CA LEU A 188 24.86 22.39 -29.22
C LEU A 188 24.47 23.23 -30.46
N PRO A 189 23.21 23.69 -30.59
CA PRO A 189 22.82 24.62 -31.64
C PRO A 189 23.17 26.05 -31.20
N PHE A 190 24.41 26.49 -31.42
CA PHE A 190 24.73 27.91 -31.31
C PHE A 190 24.37 28.63 -32.63
N PRO A 191 23.56 29.69 -32.60
CA PRO A 191 23.37 30.54 -33.78
C PRO A 191 24.67 31.32 -34.06
N ARG A 192 25.22 31.15 -35.27
CA ARG A 192 26.41 31.88 -35.75
C ARG A 192 26.03 33.34 -36.02
N TRP A 193 26.44 34.26 -35.15
CA TRP A 193 26.36 35.69 -35.44
C TRP A 193 27.39 36.05 -36.53
N ARG A 194 26.93 36.61 -37.65
CA ARG A 194 27.80 37.21 -38.68
C ARG A 194 28.28 38.57 -38.17
N LYS A 195 29.60 38.79 -38.16
CA LYS A 195 30.17 40.13 -38.08
C LYS A 195 30.28 40.69 -39.49
N GLY A 196 29.79 41.92 -39.68
CA GLY A 196 30.24 42.82 -40.74
C GLY A 196 31.61 43.39 -40.41
#